data_AF-A0A9P0QNN0-F1
#
_entry.id   AF-A0A9P0QNN0-F1
#
_cell.length_a   1.000
_cell.length_b   1.000
_cell.length_c   1.000
_cell.angle_alpha   90.00
_cell.angle_beta   90.00
_cell.angle_gamma   90.00
#
_symmetry.space_group_name_H-M   'P 1'
#
loop_
_entity.id
_entity.type
_entity.pdbx_description
1 polymer ?
#
loop_
_entity_poly.entity_id
_entity_poly.type
_entity_poly.pdbx_seq_one_letter_code
_entity_poly.pdbx_strand_id
1 'polypeptide(L)'
;MSTVRYALACIFLVWYVVVLVFAYNGFWEIMLKFRYRLNRQQRRKNTDALESVSSSSFDGVEGVSIIRPLKGVDPEMSSCLESSFVQDYPTDKFEILFCVDDPEDSCIPIVKNLIEKHPLVNARILLSSNYNRETRTSDDHYGPNPKVNNLAKGFLEAKFDIIWAMDSNVWAPSRVLARSVKSLQQNIDNGRPVRGKRQVKLVHHTPLALSVVDTEYSLSPISSSGEDEGVSTDAARKCGGVHRRILKKSGAKLDEMFLFTSHSKFYVTFNNLSIAPCVNGKSNIYRRSDLDYAVSQIPKVTDSQFFYSPDVLQDAKYFTSLGPGHAIKFFSRYIGEDNMIGICLWENAMGRTGMTGDVVVQPLSGEDNGVNDYMERRVRWLRVRKYMVLAATLLEPTTESILCGLYGNFAISTLFLGAKSIFNWKLFMFHMTVWIITDYIQFYVLLNSALHSDVNLPAWLKKQESPTVQKSVARWFTAWLGRELLALPIWIQAMIGHEIDWRGRPFKIKQDLTAEEL
;
A
#
# COMPACT_ATOMS: atom_id res chain seq x y z
N MET A 1 -25.82 6.28 39.83
CA MET A 1 -25.26 6.44 38.46
C MET A 1 -26.35 7.02 37.60
N SER A 2 -26.11 8.10 36.84
CA SER A 2 -27.18 8.66 35.98
C SER A 2 -27.49 7.71 34.82
N THR A 3 -28.76 7.68 34.38
CA THR A 3 -29.21 6.84 33.26
C THR A 3 -28.40 7.08 31.99
N VAL A 4 -28.07 8.35 31.72
CA VAL A 4 -27.21 8.74 30.57
C VAL A 4 -25.81 8.15 30.69
N ARG A 5 -25.19 8.22 31.88
CA ARG A 5 -23.85 7.66 32.10
C ARG A 5 -23.83 6.15 31.92
N TYR A 6 -24.86 5.46 32.40
CA TYR A 6 -24.98 4.01 32.20
C TYR A 6 -25.14 3.65 30.73
N ALA A 7 -26.04 4.34 30.01
CA ALA A 7 -26.26 4.12 28.59
C ALA A 7 -24.97 4.34 27.76
N LEU A 8 -24.24 5.43 28.02
CA LEU A 8 -22.95 5.69 27.39
C LEU A 8 -21.91 4.61 27.68
N ALA A 9 -21.84 4.13 28.93
CA ALA A 9 -20.92 3.07 29.31
C ALA A 9 -21.24 1.76 28.58
N CYS A 10 -22.52 1.43 28.39
CA CYS A 10 -22.94 0.26 27.59
C CYS A 10 -22.54 0.41 26.12
N ILE A 11 -22.79 1.59 25.51
CA ILE A 11 -22.41 1.86 24.11
C ILE A 11 -20.90 1.74 23.91
N PHE A 12 -20.12 2.37 24.79
CA PHE A 12 -18.66 2.30 24.73
C PHE A 12 -18.13 0.90 25.02
N LEU A 13 -18.78 0.11 25.87
CA LEU A 13 -18.40 -1.29 26.08
C LEU A 13 -18.57 -2.11 24.80
N VAL A 14 -19.74 -1.99 24.16
CA VAL A 14 -20.03 -2.70 22.90
C VAL A 14 -19.02 -2.31 21.83
N TRP A 15 -18.80 -1.01 21.63
CA TRP A 15 -17.82 -0.54 20.65
C TRP A 15 -16.40 -1.00 20.96
N TYR A 16 -15.96 -0.90 22.22
CA TYR A 16 -14.66 -1.40 22.65
C TYR A 16 -14.47 -2.87 22.31
N VAL A 17 -15.46 -3.72 22.60
CA VAL A 17 -15.43 -5.15 22.25
C VAL A 17 -15.36 -5.35 20.75
N VAL A 18 -16.14 -4.61 19.95
CA VAL A 18 -16.09 -4.69 18.47
C VAL A 18 -14.69 -4.36 17.96
N VAL A 19 -14.09 -3.26 18.43
CA VAL A 19 -12.73 -2.86 18.02
C VAL A 19 -11.72 -3.94 18.39
N LEU A 20 -11.78 -4.49 19.61
CA LEU A 20 -10.88 -5.57 20.01
C LEU A 20 -11.04 -6.80 19.12
N VAL A 21 -12.28 -7.23 18.82
CA VAL A 21 -12.54 -8.37 17.93
C VAL A 21 -11.92 -8.13 16.56
N PHE A 22 -12.12 -6.95 15.98
CA PHE A 22 -11.56 -6.60 14.66
C PHE A 22 -10.04 -6.54 14.68
N ALA A 23 -9.45 -5.87 15.67
CA ALA A 23 -8.01 -5.75 15.81
C ALA A 23 -7.35 -7.12 15.99
N TYR A 24 -7.89 -7.98 16.88
CA TYR A 24 -7.31 -9.28 17.15
C TYR A 24 -7.60 -10.32 16.06
N ASN A 25 -8.68 -10.19 15.28
CA ASN A 25 -8.86 -11.00 14.07
C ASN A 25 -7.69 -10.81 13.10
N GLY A 26 -7.34 -9.56 12.80
CA GLY A 26 -6.25 -9.21 11.90
C GLY A 26 -4.90 -9.61 12.45
N PHE A 27 -4.64 -9.33 13.73
CA PHE A 27 -3.43 -9.79 14.42
C PHE A 27 -3.25 -11.30 14.29
N TRP A 28 -4.28 -12.10 14.60
CA TRP A 28 -4.18 -13.56 14.53
C TRP A 28 -4.07 -14.08 13.10
N GLU A 29 -4.75 -13.49 12.12
CA GLU A 29 -4.53 -13.85 10.71
C GLU A 29 -3.09 -13.55 10.28
N ILE A 30 -2.51 -12.41 10.69
CA ILE A 30 -1.09 -12.11 10.43
C ILE A 30 -0.19 -13.17 11.09
N MET A 31 -0.41 -13.45 12.38
CA MET A 31 0.35 -14.45 13.13
C MET A 31 0.28 -15.83 12.48
N LEU A 32 -0.91 -16.28 12.10
CA LEU A 32 -1.09 -17.64 11.58
C LEU A 32 -0.61 -17.76 10.14
N LYS A 33 -0.84 -16.76 9.28
CA LYS A 33 -0.56 -16.88 7.85
C LYS A 33 0.86 -16.50 7.49
N PHE A 34 1.42 -15.46 8.09
CA PHE A 34 2.76 -14.97 7.75
C PHE A 34 3.82 -15.78 8.51
N ARG A 35 3.60 -16.11 9.79
CA ARG A 35 4.53 -16.97 10.56
C ARG A 35 4.54 -18.42 10.08
N TYR A 36 3.39 -18.99 9.71
CA TYR A 36 3.36 -20.34 9.15
C TYR A 36 4.18 -20.43 7.87
N ARG A 37 4.11 -19.40 7.02
CA ARG A 37 4.91 -19.33 5.80
C ARG A 37 6.38 -19.23 6.08
N LEU A 38 6.79 -18.38 7.02
CA LEU A 38 8.17 -18.32 7.49
C LEU A 38 8.69 -19.72 7.84
N ASN A 39 7.95 -20.45 8.67
CA ASN A 39 8.34 -21.80 9.08
C ASN A 39 8.36 -22.79 7.90
N ARG A 40 7.42 -22.68 6.95
CA ARG A 40 7.38 -23.54 5.75
C ARG A 40 8.49 -23.22 4.76
N GLN A 41 8.83 -21.94 4.56
CA GLN A 41 9.91 -21.50 3.69
C GLN A 41 11.27 -21.88 4.28
N GLN A 42 11.46 -21.73 5.59
CA GLN A 42 12.67 -22.22 6.28
C GLN A 42 12.82 -23.74 6.16
N ARG A 43 11.72 -24.51 6.30
CA ARG A 43 11.74 -25.96 6.06
C ARG A 43 12.06 -26.31 4.61
N ARG A 44 11.51 -25.56 3.64
CA ARG A 44 11.80 -25.75 2.22
C ARG A 44 13.25 -25.41 1.86
N LYS A 45 13.85 -24.39 2.48
CA LYS A 45 15.28 -24.08 2.31
C LYS A 45 16.19 -25.27 2.67
N ASN A 46 15.73 -26.18 3.54
CA ASN A 46 16.45 -27.40 3.88
C ASN A 46 16.18 -28.58 2.92
N THR A 47 15.09 -28.56 2.13
CA THR A 47 14.75 -29.62 1.14
C THR A 47 15.03 -29.23 -0.31
N ASP A 48 14.95 -27.94 -0.67
CA ASP A 48 15.17 -27.42 -2.02
C ASP A 48 16.67 -27.37 -2.39
N ALA A 49 17.57 -27.82 -1.50
CA ALA A 49 18.92 -28.25 -1.87
C ALA A 49 18.93 -29.57 -2.67
N LEU A 50 17.77 -30.22 -2.87
CA LEU A 50 17.67 -31.54 -3.49
C LEU A 50 16.62 -31.70 -4.62
N GLU A 51 15.76 -30.71 -4.90
CA GLU A 51 14.74 -30.84 -5.96
C GLU A 51 14.71 -29.62 -6.89
N SER A 52 15.06 -29.85 -8.16
CA SER A 52 14.77 -28.95 -9.26
C SER A 52 13.25 -28.81 -9.40
N VAL A 53 12.76 -27.57 -9.53
CA VAL A 53 11.34 -27.29 -9.77
C VAL A 53 10.93 -27.99 -11.07
N SER A 54 10.15 -29.06 -10.96
CA SER A 54 9.71 -29.85 -12.11
C SER A 54 8.79 -29.02 -13.01
N SER A 55 9.03 -29.09 -14.31
CA SER A 55 8.25 -28.41 -15.38
C SER A 55 6.73 -28.70 -15.34
N SER A 56 6.29 -29.71 -14.58
CA SER A 56 4.88 -30.05 -14.35
C SER A 56 4.12 -29.08 -13.42
N SER A 57 4.81 -28.20 -12.67
CA SER A 57 4.14 -27.34 -11.67
C SER A 57 3.42 -26.11 -12.25
N PHE A 58 3.65 -25.79 -13.52
CA PHE A 58 3.10 -24.62 -14.22
C PHE A 58 2.20 -24.99 -15.40
N ASP A 59 1.75 -26.24 -15.49
CA ASP A 59 0.79 -26.62 -16.52
C ASP A 59 -0.56 -25.89 -16.30
N GLY A 60 -1.12 -25.33 -17.36
CA GLY A 60 -2.38 -24.56 -17.32
C GLY A 60 -2.33 -23.17 -16.66
N VAL A 61 -1.15 -22.62 -16.33
CA VAL A 61 -1.08 -21.26 -15.78
C VAL A 61 -1.34 -20.19 -16.87
N GLU A 62 -2.15 -19.19 -16.53
CA GLU A 62 -2.49 -18.08 -17.43
C GLU A 62 -1.33 -17.10 -17.57
N GLY A 63 -1.18 -16.45 -18.72
CA GLY A 63 -0.14 -15.45 -18.88
C GLY A 63 -0.46 -14.14 -18.14
N VAL A 64 0.57 -13.34 -17.83
CA VAL A 64 0.43 -12.08 -17.09
C VAL A 64 1.22 -10.93 -17.73
N SER A 65 0.60 -9.77 -17.89
CA SER A 65 1.30 -8.53 -18.25
C SER A 65 1.51 -7.68 -16.99
N ILE A 66 2.78 -7.50 -16.60
CA ILE A 66 3.17 -6.65 -15.47
C ILE A 66 3.27 -5.22 -15.98
N ILE A 67 2.54 -4.27 -15.40
CA ILE A 67 2.54 -2.87 -15.82
C ILE A 67 3.07 -2.01 -14.68
N ARG A 68 4.14 -1.25 -14.97
CA ARG A 68 4.82 -0.34 -14.03
C ARG A 68 4.78 1.08 -14.59
N PRO A 69 3.92 1.98 -14.06
CA PRO A 69 3.96 3.39 -14.42
C PRO A 69 5.14 4.06 -13.71
N LEU A 70 5.99 4.73 -14.47
CA LEU A 70 7.20 5.38 -13.96
C LEU A 70 7.13 6.90 -14.13
N LYS A 71 7.77 7.62 -13.20
CA LYS A 71 8.04 9.06 -13.29
C LYS A 71 9.16 9.43 -12.33
N GLY A 72 10.28 9.92 -12.85
CA GLY A 72 11.47 10.21 -12.06
C GLY A 72 12.08 8.96 -11.41
N VAL A 73 13.02 9.19 -10.48
CA VAL A 73 13.75 8.13 -9.78
C VAL A 73 13.30 8.04 -8.33
N ASP A 74 12.78 6.87 -7.95
CA ASP A 74 12.42 6.55 -6.57
C ASP A 74 13.61 5.95 -5.78
N PRO A 75 13.54 5.96 -4.44
CA PRO A 75 14.50 5.22 -3.59
C PRO A 75 14.55 3.75 -3.99
N GLU A 76 15.76 3.22 -4.17
CA GLU A 76 16.01 1.80 -4.49
C GLU A 76 15.24 1.29 -5.74
N MET A 77 14.84 2.20 -6.64
CA MET A 77 13.99 1.92 -7.81
C MET A 77 14.51 0.76 -8.65
N SER A 78 15.82 0.70 -8.91
CA SER A 78 16.42 -0.39 -9.70
C SER A 78 16.08 -1.77 -9.12
N SER A 79 16.21 -1.95 -7.80
CA SER A 79 15.88 -3.21 -7.14
C SER A 79 14.37 -3.49 -7.11
N CYS A 80 13.54 -2.45 -6.96
CA CYS A 80 12.07 -2.56 -7.00
C CYS A 80 11.60 -3.01 -8.38
N LEU A 81 12.15 -2.43 -9.46
CA LEU A 81 11.81 -2.81 -10.82
C LEU A 81 12.38 -4.20 -11.17
N GLU A 82 13.62 -4.49 -10.78
CA GLU A 82 14.27 -5.80 -10.96
C GLU A 82 13.42 -6.93 -10.37
N SER A 83 12.70 -6.69 -9.28
CA SER A 83 11.79 -7.68 -8.68
C SER A 83 10.72 -8.22 -9.63
N SER A 84 10.38 -7.48 -10.70
CA SER A 84 9.45 -7.94 -11.75
C SER A 84 10.08 -8.95 -12.71
N PHE A 85 11.40 -8.86 -12.94
CA PHE A 85 12.14 -9.74 -13.85
C PHE A 85 12.42 -11.10 -13.22
N VAL A 86 12.66 -11.12 -11.91
CA VAL A 86 13.09 -12.31 -11.17
C VAL A 86 11.92 -13.12 -10.60
N GLN A 87 10.73 -13.03 -11.19
CA GLN A 87 9.59 -13.82 -10.75
C GLN A 87 9.77 -15.30 -11.12
N ASP A 88 9.47 -16.21 -10.19
CA ASP A 88 9.41 -17.66 -10.37
C ASP A 88 8.17 -18.01 -11.22
N TYR A 89 8.19 -17.64 -12.50
CA TYR A 89 7.12 -17.82 -13.46
C TYR A 89 7.70 -18.16 -14.85
N PRO A 90 7.03 -18.96 -15.70
CA PRO A 90 7.56 -19.27 -17.03
C PRO A 90 7.77 -17.99 -17.84
N THR A 91 8.98 -17.79 -18.37
CA THR A 91 9.38 -16.52 -19.02
C THR A 91 8.60 -16.21 -20.29
N ASP A 92 8.00 -17.22 -20.93
CA ASP A 92 7.09 -17.08 -22.08
C ASP A 92 5.64 -16.73 -21.67
N LYS A 93 5.32 -16.84 -20.37
CA LYS A 93 4.00 -16.60 -19.78
C LYS A 93 3.90 -15.26 -19.05
N PHE A 94 4.92 -14.41 -19.08
CA PHE A 94 4.75 -13.04 -18.63
C PHE A 94 5.56 -12.04 -19.46
N GLU A 95 5.15 -10.78 -19.38
CA GLU A 95 5.89 -9.65 -19.93
C GLU A 95 5.89 -8.49 -18.94
N ILE A 96 6.76 -7.51 -19.18
CA ILE A 96 6.87 -6.30 -18.36
C ILE A 96 6.76 -5.06 -19.25
N LEU A 97 5.80 -4.20 -18.94
CA LEU A 97 5.55 -2.93 -19.62
C LEU A 97 5.89 -1.79 -18.66
N PHE A 98 6.95 -1.05 -18.98
CA PHE A 98 7.32 0.16 -18.27
C PHE A 98 6.70 1.37 -18.96
N CYS A 99 5.64 1.92 -18.39
CA CYS A 99 4.95 3.07 -18.96
C CYS A 99 5.64 4.35 -18.48
N VAL A 100 6.11 5.17 -19.42
CA VAL A 100 6.74 6.46 -19.14
C VAL A 100 6.04 7.52 -20.00
N ASP A 101 5.81 8.69 -19.42
CA ASP A 101 5.19 9.80 -20.15
C ASP A 101 6.24 10.59 -20.94
N ASP A 102 7.27 11.06 -20.23
CA ASP A 102 8.38 11.84 -20.79
C ASP A 102 9.48 10.94 -21.38
N PRO A 103 9.82 11.06 -22.68
CA PRO A 103 10.90 10.29 -23.31
C PRO A 103 12.31 10.60 -22.76
N GLU A 104 12.48 11.68 -22.01
CA GLU A 104 13.74 12.08 -21.36
C GLU A 104 13.69 11.88 -19.83
N ASP A 105 12.71 11.13 -19.31
CA ASP A 105 12.62 10.84 -17.88
C ASP A 105 13.87 10.11 -17.35
N SER A 106 14.34 10.52 -16.17
CA SER A 106 15.57 10.01 -15.54
C SER A 106 15.50 8.53 -15.15
N CYS A 107 14.32 7.90 -15.12
CA CYS A 107 14.20 6.46 -14.91
C CYS A 107 14.61 5.61 -16.11
N ILE A 108 14.57 6.14 -17.34
CA ILE A 108 14.76 5.36 -18.57
C ILE A 108 16.11 4.62 -18.62
N PRO A 109 17.26 5.23 -18.26
CA PRO A 109 18.53 4.51 -18.23
C PRO A 109 18.55 3.32 -17.27
N ILE A 110 17.88 3.42 -16.11
CA ILE A 110 17.76 2.33 -15.14
C ILE A 110 16.99 1.17 -15.77
N VAL A 111 15.87 1.46 -16.43
CA VAL A 111 15.03 0.43 -17.08
C VAL A 111 15.78 -0.24 -18.24
N LYS A 112 16.49 0.52 -19.08
CA LYS A 112 17.30 -0.04 -20.17
C LYS A 112 18.36 -1.01 -19.66
N ASN A 113 19.08 -0.64 -18.60
CA ASN A 113 20.06 -1.51 -17.97
C ASN A 113 19.42 -2.83 -17.47
N LEU A 114 18.24 -2.76 -16.86
CA LEU A 114 17.52 -3.96 -16.40
C LEU A 114 17.05 -4.86 -17.54
N ILE A 115 16.57 -4.28 -18.65
CA ILE A 115 16.20 -5.04 -19.86
C ILE A 115 17.43 -5.76 -20.44
N GLU A 116 18.56 -5.07 -20.53
CA GLU A 116 19.82 -5.66 -21.00
C GLU A 116 20.32 -6.77 -20.07
N LYS A 117 20.15 -6.61 -18.75
CA LYS A 117 20.53 -7.58 -17.72
C LYS A 117 19.69 -8.87 -17.76
N HIS A 118 18.44 -8.79 -18.22
CA HIS A 118 17.47 -9.90 -18.19
C HIS A 118 16.88 -10.20 -19.58
N PRO A 119 17.69 -10.62 -20.57
CA PRO A 119 17.28 -10.75 -21.97
C PRO A 119 16.25 -11.87 -22.24
N LEU A 120 16.06 -12.79 -21.28
CA LEU A 120 15.09 -13.89 -21.39
C LEU A 120 13.66 -13.47 -21.05
N VAL A 121 13.47 -12.30 -20.45
CA VAL A 121 12.15 -11.78 -20.07
C VAL A 121 11.71 -10.75 -21.11
N ASN A 122 10.49 -10.91 -21.65
CA ASN A 122 9.93 -9.93 -22.56
C ASN A 122 9.60 -8.64 -21.80
N ALA A 123 10.42 -7.61 -21.98
CA ALA A 123 10.27 -6.32 -21.30
C ALA A 123 10.50 -5.15 -22.26
N ARG A 124 9.66 -4.13 -22.19
CA ARG A 124 9.79 -2.92 -23.03
C ARG A 124 9.32 -1.65 -22.34
N ILE A 125 9.84 -0.52 -22.82
CA ILE A 125 9.43 0.82 -22.42
C ILE A 125 8.34 1.30 -23.39
N LEU A 126 7.22 1.78 -22.84
CA LEU A 126 6.13 2.41 -23.58
C LEU A 126 6.13 3.91 -23.28
N LEU A 127 6.36 4.71 -24.31
CA LEU A 127 6.37 6.17 -24.23
C LEU A 127 4.99 6.73 -24.61
N SER A 128 4.64 7.92 -24.11
CA SER A 128 3.42 8.60 -24.59
C SER A 128 3.60 9.09 -26.02
N SER A 129 2.53 9.00 -26.81
CA SER A 129 2.47 9.64 -28.12
C SER A 129 2.39 11.17 -27.98
N ASN A 130 3.06 11.89 -28.88
CA ASN A 130 3.00 13.36 -29.00
C ASN A 130 3.31 14.13 -27.70
N TYR A 131 4.28 13.67 -26.90
CA TYR A 131 4.72 14.40 -25.71
C TYR A 131 5.27 15.79 -26.07
N ASN A 132 4.61 16.84 -25.58
CA ASN A 132 5.01 18.23 -25.74
C ASN A 132 5.93 18.64 -24.58
N ARG A 133 7.15 19.04 -24.92
CA ARG A 133 8.21 19.41 -23.96
C ARG A 133 7.95 20.73 -23.24
N GLU A 134 7.29 21.66 -23.90
CA GLU A 134 7.02 23.00 -23.35
C GLU A 134 5.90 22.92 -22.30
N THR A 135 4.82 22.22 -22.62
CA THR A 135 3.66 22.07 -21.73
C THR A 135 3.82 20.92 -20.74
N ARG A 136 4.76 20.00 -20.98
CA ARG A 136 4.95 18.74 -20.22
C ARG A 136 3.67 17.90 -20.18
N THR A 137 3.03 17.79 -21.34
CA THR A 137 1.78 17.03 -21.52
C THR A 137 1.87 16.14 -22.75
N SER A 138 1.10 15.07 -22.78
CA SER A 138 0.95 14.18 -23.94
C SER A 138 -0.51 13.96 -24.28
N ASP A 139 -0.76 13.23 -25.38
CA ASP A 139 -2.11 12.81 -25.78
C ASP A 139 -2.73 11.79 -24.81
N ASP A 140 -1.91 11.15 -23.97
CA ASP A 140 -2.35 10.21 -22.94
C ASP A 140 -2.93 10.94 -21.71
N HIS A 141 -3.81 11.91 -21.94
CA HIS A 141 -4.47 12.69 -20.88
C HIS A 141 -5.98 12.41 -20.86
N TYR A 142 -6.41 11.53 -19.95
CA TYR A 142 -7.80 11.10 -19.85
C TYR A 142 -8.51 11.67 -18.61
N GLY A 143 -7.79 12.34 -17.72
CA GLY A 143 -8.30 12.89 -16.47
C GLY A 143 -7.19 13.36 -15.52
N PRO A 144 -7.54 13.82 -14.31
CA PRO A 144 -6.62 14.41 -13.33
C PRO A 144 -5.61 13.43 -12.72
N ASN A 145 -5.79 12.11 -12.84
CA ASN A 145 -4.86 11.13 -12.30
C ASN A 145 -3.74 10.79 -13.31
N PRO A 146 -2.52 11.33 -13.12
CA PRO A 146 -1.41 11.09 -14.04
C PRO A 146 -0.89 9.64 -14.01
N LYS A 147 -1.15 8.88 -12.93
CA LYS A 147 -0.78 7.46 -12.87
C LYS A 147 -1.63 6.65 -13.83
N VAL A 148 -2.95 6.84 -13.81
CA VAL A 148 -3.87 6.14 -14.73
C VAL A 148 -3.65 6.56 -16.18
N ASN A 149 -3.44 7.85 -16.42
CA ASN A 149 -3.05 8.38 -17.72
C ASN A 149 -1.85 7.63 -18.31
N ASN A 150 -0.80 7.44 -17.50
CA ASN A 150 0.38 6.70 -17.91
C ASN A 150 0.12 5.17 -18.01
N LEU A 151 -0.66 4.58 -17.10
CA LEU A 151 -1.02 3.14 -17.14
C LEU A 151 -1.81 2.76 -18.38
N ALA A 152 -2.63 3.66 -18.93
CA ALA A 152 -3.56 3.36 -20.00
C ALA A 152 -2.90 2.74 -21.24
N LYS A 153 -1.71 3.22 -21.64
CA LYS A 153 -0.95 2.64 -22.76
C LYS A 153 -0.54 1.18 -22.49
N GLY A 154 -0.15 0.86 -21.26
CA GLY A 154 0.20 -0.49 -20.87
C GLY A 154 -0.99 -1.44 -20.94
N PHE A 155 -2.19 -0.97 -20.58
CA PHE A 155 -3.41 -1.76 -20.67
C PHE A 155 -3.81 -2.09 -22.10
N LEU A 156 -3.57 -1.18 -23.04
CA LEU A 156 -3.85 -1.40 -24.46
C LEU A 156 -2.83 -2.36 -25.07
N GLU A 157 -1.55 -2.18 -24.73
CA GLU A 157 -0.42 -2.97 -25.25
C GLU A 157 -0.21 -4.33 -24.57
N ALA A 158 -0.95 -4.61 -23.49
CA ALA A 158 -0.84 -5.86 -22.75
C ALA A 158 -1.24 -7.06 -23.62
N LYS A 159 -0.30 -8.00 -23.77
CA LYS A 159 -0.43 -9.29 -24.45
C LYS A 159 -1.39 -10.23 -23.72
N PHE A 160 -1.37 -10.19 -22.38
CA PHE A 160 -2.14 -11.12 -21.56
C PHE A 160 -3.32 -10.41 -20.86
N ASP A 161 -4.35 -11.19 -20.52
CA ASP A 161 -5.55 -10.66 -19.88
C ASP A 161 -5.37 -10.37 -18.39
N ILE A 162 -4.54 -11.17 -17.69
CA ILE A 162 -4.19 -10.88 -16.31
C ILE A 162 -3.18 -9.74 -16.31
N ILE A 163 -3.55 -8.64 -15.64
CA ILE A 163 -2.70 -7.48 -15.44
C ILE A 163 -2.19 -7.48 -14.01
N TRP A 164 -0.89 -7.27 -13.84
CA TRP A 164 -0.30 -6.94 -12.55
C TRP A 164 0.15 -5.48 -12.56
N ALA A 165 -0.71 -4.60 -12.07
CA ALA A 165 -0.40 -3.18 -11.90
C ALA A 165 0.38 -2.98 -10.60
N MET A 166 1.56 -2.39 -10.70
CA MET A 166 2.44 -2.16 -9.54
C MET A 166 3.10 -0.80 -9.61
N ASP A 167 3.27 -0.14 -8.47
CA ASP A 167 4.00 1.13 -8.40
C ASP A 167 5.51 0.94 -8.66
N SER A 168 6.20 1.96 -9.17
CA SER A 168 7.65 1.95 -9.48
C SER A 168 8.53 1.62 -8.28
N ASN A 169 8.12 2.04 -7.09
CA ASN A 169 8.87 1.90 -5.83
C ASN A 169 8.38 0.76 -4.95
N VAL A 170 7.82 -0.29 -5.55
CA VAL A 170 7.36 -1.47 -4.80
C VAL A 170 8.19 -2.69 -5.17
N TRP A 171 8.90 -3.23 -4.19
CA TRP A 171 9.59 -4.50 -4.30
C TRP A 171 8.65 -5.65 -3.92
N ALA A 172 8.71 -6.76 -4.67
CA ALA A 172 7.89 -7.93 -4.41
C ALA A 172 8.71 -9.24 -4.49
N PRO A 173 8.41 -10.26 -3.65
CA PRO A 173 9.16 -11.52 -3.66
C PRO A 173 8.98 -12.32 -4.96
N SER A 174 9.97 -13.12 -5.37
CA SER A 174 9.98 -13.86 -6.65
C SER A 174 8.77 -14.76 -6.87
N ARG A 175 8.18 -15.32 -5.81
CA ARG A 175 7.06 -16.27 -5.90
C ARG A 175 5.68 -15.64 -5.84
N VAL A 176 5.59 -14.32 -5.68
CA VAL A 176 4.31 -13.65 -5.45
C VAL A 176 3.41 -13.73 -6.69
N LEU A 177 3.96 -13.64 -7.90
CA LEU A 177 3.20 -13.72 -9.15
C LEU A 177 2.45 -15.05 -9.27
N ALA A 178 3.16 -16.17 -9.17
CA ALA A 178 2.59 -17.51 -9.27
C ALA A 178 1.47 -17.74 -8.23
N ARG A 179 1.68 -17.28 -6.98
CA ARG A 179 0.66 -17.39 -5.93
C ARG A 179 -0.56 -16.53 -6.20
N SER A 180 -0.36 -15.37 -6.81
CA SER A 180 -1.44 -14.42 -7.10
C SER A 180 -2.30 -14.86 -8.27
N VAL A 181 -1.68 -15.35 -9.34
CA VAL A 181 -2.39 -15.98 -10.46
C VAL A 181 -3.19 -17.18 -9.95
N LYS A 182 -2.59 -18.03 -9.12
CA LYS A 182 -3.28 -19.15 -8.48
C LYS A 182 -4.50 -18.69 -7.67
N SER A 183 -4.37 -17.60 -6.91
CA SER A 183 -5.49 -17.02 -6.14
C SER A 183 -6.66 -16.56 -7.04
N LEU A 184 -6.36 -15.90 -8.17
CA LEU A 184 -7.37 -15.50 -9.16
C LEU A 184 -8.01 -16.71 -9.85
N GLN A 185 -7.20 -17.67 -10.31
CA GLN A 185 -7.66 -18.83 -11.07
C GLN A 185 -8.51 -19.79 -10.24
N GLN A 186 -8.08 -20.04 -9.00
CA GLN A 186 -8.68 -21.06 -8.16
C GLN A 186 -9.68 -20.49 -7.15
N ASN A 187 -9.99 -19.18 -7.24
CA ASN A 187 -10.89 -18.48 -6.33
C ASN A 187 -10.48 -18.65 -4.84
N ILE A 188 -9.22 -18.30 -4.54
CA ILE A 188 -8.58 -18.54 -3.23
C ILE A 188 -8.20 -17.21 -2.56
N ASP A 189 -8.54 -17.08 -1.28
CA ASP A 189 -8.14 -15.99 -0.40
C ASP A 189 -7.30 -16.52 0.78
N ASN A 190 -6.05 -16.06 0.89
CA ASN A 190 -5.06 -16.48 1.89
C ASN A 190 -4.89 -18.01 1.98
N GLY A 191 -4.95 -18.69 0.84
CA GLY A 191 -4.86 -20.15 0.73
C GLY A 191 -6.16 -20.90 1.05
N ARG A 192 -7.27 -20.20 1.31
CA ARG A 192 -8.60 -20.79 1.57
C ARG A 192 -9.50 -20.63 0.34
N PRO A 193 -10.18 -21.68 -0.15
CA PRO A 193 -11.17 -21.54 -1.21
C PRO A 193 -12.33 -20.63 -0.76
N VAL A 194 -12.75 -19.70 -1.62
CA VAL A 194 -13.90 -18.84 -1.36
C VAL A 194 -15.18 -19.60 -1.75
N ARG A 195 -16.13 -19.70 -0.80
CA ARG A 195 -17.40 -20.46 -0.97
C ARG A 195 -18.65 -19.58 -1.12
N GLY A 196 -18.49 -18.30 -1.46
CA GLY A 196 -19.58 -17.34 -1.62
C GLY A 196 -20.02 -17.13 -3.07
N LYS A 197 -21.08 -16.33 -3.27
CA LYS A 197 -21.55 -15.91 -4.61
C LYS A 197 -20.52 -15.03 -5.35
N ARG A 198 -19.68 -14.31 -4.60
CA ARG A 198 -18.64 -13.43 -5.14
C ARG A 198 -17.34 -14.20 -5.36
N GLN A 199 -16.73 -14.02 -6.53
CA GLN A 199 -15.47 -14.64 -6.91
C GLN A 199 -14.30 -13.66 -6.78
N VAL A 200 -13.10 -14.16 -6.50
CA VAL A 200 -11.87 -13.36 -6.45
C VAL A 200 -11.58 -12.82 -7.86
N LYS A 201 -11.77 -11.51 -8.05
CA LYS A 201 -11.49 -10.80 -9.31
C LYS A 201 -10.33 -9.80 -9.21
N LEU A 202 -9.93 -9.48 -7.98
CA LEU A 202 -8.77 -8.65 -7.69
C LEU A 202 -7.95 -9.31 -6.57
N VAL A 203 -6.66 -9.52 -6.82
CA VAL A 203 -5.70 -10.01 -5.85
C VAL A 203 -4.71 -8.92 -5.51
N HIS A 204 -4.41 -8.77 -4.22
CA HIS A 204 -3.52 -7.73 -3.72
C HIS A 204 -2.76 -8.24 -2.50
N HIS A 205 -1.76 -7.48 -2.07
CA HIS A 205 -0.75 -7.92 -1.10
C HIS A 205 -0.75 -7.02 0.12
N THR A 206 -0.24 -7.53 1.26
CA THR A 206 -0.08 -6.70 2.45
C THR A 206 1.01 -5.65 2.18
N PRO A 207 0.68 -4.36 2.16
CA PRO A 207 1.62 -3.32 1.81
C PRO A 207 2.42 -2.91 3.04
N LEU A 208 3.74 -2.96 2.93
CA LEU A 208 4.68 -2.51 3.93
C LEU A 208 5.53 -1.37 3.36
N ALA A 209 6.09 -0.54 4.24
CA ALA A 209 7.12 0.42 3.84
C ALA A 209 8.24 0.45 4.88
N LEU A 210 9.48 0.51 4.42
CA LEU A 210 10.66 0.48 5.27
C LEU A 210 11.47 1.74 5.08
N SER A 211 11.86 2.37 6.20
CA SER A 211 12.80 3.47 6.15
C SER A 211 14.19 2.94 5.77
N VAL A 212 14.69 3.35 4.60
CA VAL A 212 16.03 3.00 4.14
C VAL A 212 17.02 4.11 4.49
N VAL A 213 18.27 3.72 4.76
CA VAL A 213 19.39 4.66 4.86
C VAL A 213 20.03 4.67 3.49
N ASP A 214 19.92 5.79 2.78
CA ASP A 214 20.55 5.96 1.47
C ASP A 214 22.05 5.67 1.62
N THR A 215 22.51 4.63 0.91
CA THR A 215 23.93 4.41 0.66
C THR A 215 24.24 5.09 -0.66
N GLU A 216 24.97 6.21 -0.58
CA GLU A 216 25.79 6.82 -1.63
C GLU A 216 25.45 6.40 -3.07
N TYR A 217 24.38 6.95 -3.61
CA TYR A 217 24.25 7.22 -5.05
C TYR A 217 23.88 8.70 -5.26
N SER A 218 24.56 9.58 -4.52
CA SER A 218 24.74 10.95 -5.00
C SER A 218 25.76 10.85 -6.11
N LEU A 219 25.32 11.11 -7.34
CA LEU A 219 26.17 11.32 -8.51
C LEU A 219 27.44 12.09 -8.09
N SER A 220 28.60 11.44 -8.16
CA SER A 220 29.88 12.13 -8.04
C SER A 220 29.95 13.15 -9.17
N PRO A 221 30.03 14.47 -8.89
CA PRO A 221 30.50 15.38 -9.91
C PRO A 221 31.98 15.05 -10.12
N ILE A 222 32.36 14.80 -11.36
CA ILE A 222 33.76 14.88 -11.78
C ILE A 222 34.17 16.32 -11.50
N SER A 223 34.83 16.55 -10.36
CA SER A 223 35.38 17.85 -10.01
C SER A 223 36.65 18.06 -10.83
N SER A 224 36.57 18.91 -11.84
CA SER A 224 37.72 19.60 -12.41
C SER A 224 38.36 20.47 -11.33
N SER A 225 39.69 20.38 -11.27
CA SER A 225 40.66 21.17 -10.52
C SER A 225 40.28 22.62 -10.21
N GLY A 226 40.48 23.03 -8.95
CA GLY A 226 40.55 24.41 -8.50
C GLY A 226 40.97 24.46 -7.03
N GLU A 227 42.19 24.90 -6.79
CA GLU A 227 42.78 25.17 -5.48
C GLU A 227 42.07 26.32 -4.76
N ASP A 228 41.88 26.23 -3.44
CA ASP A 228 42.23 27.33 -2.52
C ASP A 228 42.09 26.93 -1.04
N GLU A 229 43.07 27.37 -0.25
CA GLU A 229 43.25 27.15 1.19
C GLU A 229 42.39 28.09 2.04
N GLY A 230 42.06 27.68 3.28
CA GLY A 230 41.51 28.59 4.31
C GLY A 230 41.04 27.91 5.60
N VAL A 231 41.63 28.32 6.72
CA VAL A 231 41.73 27.60 8.00
C VAL A 231 40.63 27.92 9.04
N SER A 232 40.21 26.89 9.79
CA SER A 232 39.69 26.84 11.19
C SER A 232 38.31 27.41 11.58
N THR A 233 37.46 26.56 12.19
CA THR A 233 37.13 26.58 13.64
C THR A 233 36.16 25.43 13.97
N ASP A 234 36.73 24.33 14.48
CA ASP A 234 36.04 23.11 14.93
C ASP A 234 35.92 23.10 16.46
N ALA A 235 34.69 23.21 16.99
CA ALA A 235 34.33 22.70 18.33
C ALA A 235 32.83 22.77 18.66
N ALA A 236 32.04 23.65 18.02
CA ALA A 236 30.63 23.88 18.42
C ALA A 236 29.57 23.09 17.60
N ARG A 237 29.95 22.34 16.55
CA ARG A 237 29.00 21.71 15.60
C ARG A 237 28.57 20.27 15.93
N LYS A 238 29.15 19.60 16.94
CA LYS A 238 28.88 18.17 17.17
C LYS A 238 27.57 17.84 17.90
N CYS A 239 27.00 18.75 18.72
CA CYS A 239 25.79 18.45 19.49
C CYS A 239 24.47 18.77 18.74
N GLY A 240 24.48 19.75 17.83
CA GLY A 240 23.31 20.13 17.02
C GLY A 240 23.05 19.26 15.78
N GLY A 241 24.07 18.53 15.30
CA GLY A 241 23.98 17.71 14.08
C GLY A 241 23.21 16.40 14.26
N VAL A 242 23.23 15.81 15.46
CA VAL A 242 22.56 14.53 15.76
C VAL A 242 21.05 14.71 15.90
N HIS A 243 20.59 15.72 16.65
CA HIS A 243 19.17 16.04 16.76
C HIS A 243 18.57 16.44 15.40
N ARG A 244 19.29 17.23 14.59
CA ARG A 244 18.83 17.63 13.24
C ARG A 244 18.79 16.45 12.26
N ARG A 245 19.72 15.48 12.34
CA ARG A 245 19.65 14.22 11.56
C ARG A 245 18.56 13.26 12.03
N ILE A 246 18.24 13.22 13.33
CA ILE A 246 17.15 12.38 13.88
C ILE A 246 15.78 12.93 13.45
N LEU A 247 15.59 14.26 13.43
CA LEU A 247 14.35 14.86 12.93
C LEU A 247 14.11 14.62 11.43
N LYS A 248 15.17 14.67 10.59
CA LYS A 248 15.06 14.47 9.14
C LYS A 248 14.59 13.08 8.70
N LYS A 249 14.72 12.05 9.56
CA LYS A 249 14.37 10.64 9.27
C LYS A 249 13.09 10.16 9.98
N SER A 250 12.37 11.06 10.64
CA SER A 250 11.27 10.69 11.52
C SER A 250 9.98 10.33 10.78
N GLY A 251 9.70 10.98 9.64
CA GLY A 251 8.49 10.75 8.85
C GLY A 251 8.44 9.35 8.25
N ALA A 252 9.53 8.91 7.61
CA ALA A 252 9.63 7.56 7.04
C ALA A 252 9.43 6.45 8.08
N LYS A 253 9.95 6.65 9.30
CA LYS A 253 9.76 5.71 10.42
C LYS A 253 8.33 5.68 10.95
N LEU A 254 7.62 6.81 10.89
CA LEU A 254 6.21 6.88 11.27
C LEU A 254 5.33 6.17 10.22
N ASP A 255 5.63 6.31 8.93
CA ASP A 255 4.98 5.53 7.86
C ASP A 255 5.22 4.03 8.01
N GLU A 256 6.47 3.64 8.25
CA GLU A 256 6.85 2.25 8.54
C GLU A 256 6.06 1.73 9.74
N MET A 257 6.08 2.44 10.87
CA MET A 257 5.32 2.05 12.05
C MET A 257 3.82 1.91 11.76
N PHE A 258 3.23 2.87 11.06
CA PHE A 258 1.81 2.83 10.70
C PHE A 258 1.45 1.61 9.84
N LEU A 259 2.25 1.31 8.80
CA LEU A 259 1.99 0.20 7.89
C LEU A 259 2.19 -1.17 8.56
N PHE A 260 3.16 -1.28 9.45
CA PHE A 260 3.45 -2.52 10.17
C PHE A 260 2.54 -2.79 11.38
N THR A 261 1.84 -1.78 11.90
CA THR A 261 0.93 -1.93 13.06
C THR A 261 -0.54 -1.72 12.71
N SER A 262 -1.08 -0.50 12.88
CA SER A 262 -2.52 -0.21 12.78
C SER A 262 -3.06 -0.56 11.40
N HIS A 263 -2.39 -0.11 10.32
CA HIS A 263 -2.85 -0.34 8.96
C HIS A 263 -2.97 -1.82 8.63
N SER A 264 -1.88 -2.59 8.71
CA SER A 264 -1.88 -4.00 8.33
C SER A 264 -2.86 -4.82 9.16
N LYS A 265 -3.00 -4.53 10.47
CA LYS A 265 -3.94 -5.20 11.37
C LYS A 265 -5.38 -5.07 10.87
N PHE A 266 -5.87 -3.85 10.69
CA PHE A 266 -7.25 -3.64 10.23
C PHE A 266 -7.44 -4.01 8.76
N TYR A 267 -6.44 -3.74 7.92
CA TYR A 267 -6.47 -4.07 6.49
C TYR A 267 -6.65 -5.56 6.22
N VAL A 268 -5.93 -6.41 6.97
CA VAL A 268 -6.09 -7.87 6.90
C VAL A 268 -7.47 -8.30 7.40
N THR A 269 -7.96 -7.71 8.49
CA THR A 269 -9.32 -8.00 9.00
C THR A 269 -10.39 -7.68 7.96
N PHE A 270 -10.37 -6.49 7.38
CA PHE A 270 -11.39 -6.06 6.40
C PHE A 270 -11.41 -6.97 5.17
N ASN A 271 -10.23 -7.38 4.68
CA ASN A 271 -10.15 -8.32 3.56
C ASN A 271 -10.64 -9.73 3.94
N ASN A 272 -10.27 -10.23 5.13
CA ASN A 272 -10.71 -11.54 5.60
C ASN A 272 -12.24 -11.60 5.78
N LEU A 273 -12.83 -10.54 6.35
CA LEU A 273 -14.28 -10.44 6.52
C LEU A 273 -15.01 -10.16 5.21
N SER A 274 -14.35 -9.55 4.23
CA SER A 274 -14.89 -9.27 2.89
C SER A 274 -16.26 -8.59 2.96
N ILE A 275 -16.40 -7.56 3.81
CA ILE A 275 -17.65 -6.78 3.95
C ILE A 275 -17.80 -5.79 2.80
N ALA A 276 -16.68 -5.20 2.37
CA ALA A 276 -16.55 -4.26 1.27
C ALA A 276 -15.16 -4.46 0.63
N PRO A 277 -14.95 -4.05 -0.64
CA PRO A 277 -13.61 -4.09 -1.22
C PRO A 277 -12.69 -3.16 -0.44
N CYS A 278 -11.53 -3.66 -0.05
CA CYS A 278 -10.51 -2.90 0.66
C CYS A 278 -9.17 -3.14 -0.03
N VAL A 279 -8.81 -2.22 -0.94
CA VAL A 279 -7.63 -2.33 -1.82
C VAL A 279 -6.61 -1.24 -1.48
N ASN A 280 -5.33 -1.56 -1.57
CA ASN A 280 -4.22 -0.60 -1.47
C ASN A 280 -3.52 -0.49 -2.83
N GLY A 281 -3.09 0.71 -3.20
CA GLY A 281 -2.66 1.01 -4.57
C GLY A 281 -1.27 0.55 -5.01
N LYS A 282 -0.59 -0.30 -4.22
CA LYS A 282 0.83 -0.65 -4.47
C LYS A 282 1.05 -1.81 -5.44
N SER A 283 0.20 -2.83 -5.37
CA SER A 283 0.38 -4.09 -6.09
C SER A 283 -0.95 -4.82 -6.22
N ASN A 284 -1.56 -4.72 -7.40
CA ASN A 284 -2.90 -5.23 -7.68
C ASN A 284 -2.90 -6.08 -8.95
N ILE A 285 -3.53 -7.25 -8.88
CA ILE A 285 -3.63 -8.21 -9.97
C ILE A 285 -5.11 -8.47 -10.26
N TYR A 286 -5.52 -8.27 -11.50
CA TYR A 286 -6.91 -8.45 -11.95
C TYR A 286 -6.95 -8.69 -13.45
N ARG A 287 -8.09 -9.12 -13.97
CA ARG A 287 -8.27 -9.31 -15.43
C ARG A 287 -8.70 -8.01 -16.09
N ARG A 288 -8.10 -7.71 -17.24
CA ARG A 288 -8.51 -6.60 -18.11
C ARG A 288 -9.94 -6.82 -18.59
N SER A 289 -10.28 -8.03 -18.99
CA SER A 289 -11.63 -8.42 -19.40
C SER A 289 -12.69 -8.22 -18.30
N ASP A 290 -12.38 -8.55 -17.04
CA ASP A 290 -13.28 -8.31 -15.91
C ASP A 290 -13.49 -6.81 -15.66
N LEU A 291 -12.44 -6.00 -15.83
CA LEU A 291 -12.52 -4.55 -15.68
C LEU A 291 -13.35 -3.91 -16.80
N ASP A 292 -13.11 -4.30 -18.05
CA ASP A 292 -13.88 -3.87 -19.22
C ASP A 292 -15.36 -4.22 -19.05
N TYR A 293 -15.65 -5.45 -18.62
CA TYR A 293 -17.01 -5.87 -18.30
C TYR A 293 -17.62 -5.00 -17.19
N ALA A 294 -16.92 -4.81 -16.06
CA ALA A 294 -17.42 -4.05 -14.93
C ALA A 294 -17.79 -2.60 -15.31
N VAL A 295 -16.92 -1.91 -16.08
CA VAL A 295 -17.19 -0.55 -16.55
C VAL A 295 -18.38 -0.52 -17.52
N SER A 296 -18.53 -1.52 -18.39
CA SER A 296 -19.66 -1.62 -19.31
C SER A 296 -21.03 -1.79 -18.62
N GLN A 297 -21.05 -2.26 -17.37
CA GLN A 297 -22.30 -2.39 -16.60
C GLN A 297 -22.64 -1.14 -15.78
N ILE A 298 -21.71 -0.19 -15.57
CA ILE A 298 -21.96 1.04 -14.81
C ILE A 298 -23.27 1.74 -15.24
N PRO A 299 -23.54 1.96 -16.55
CA PRO A 299 -24.77 2.63 -16.96
C PRO A 299 -26.06 1.86 -16.73
N LYS A 300 -25.98 0.57 -16.34
CA LYS A 300 -27.12 -0.32 -16.14
C LYS A 300 -27.46 -0.52 -14.66
N VAL A 301 -26.52 -0.21 -13.76
CA VAL A 301 -26.67 -0.38 -12.31
C VAL A 301 -27.17 0.95 -11.72
N THR A 302 -28.41 0.97 -11.22
CA THR A 302 -29.07 2.21 -10.81
C THR A 302 -28.92 2.54 -9.31
N ASP A 303 -28.38 1.61 -8.52
CA ASP A 303 -28.27 1.70 -7.06
C ASP A 303 -26.82 1.93 -6.56
N SER A 304 -25.87 2.19 -7.47
CA SER A 304 -24.49 2.50 -7.08
C SER A 304 -24.42 3.83 -6.32
N GLN A 305 -23.73 3.82 -5.17
CA GLN A 305 -23.43 5.04 -4.40
C GLN A 305 -22.25 5.82 -4.99
N PHE A 306 -21.49 5.22 -5.92
CA PHE A 306 -20.23 5.76 -6.42
C PHE A 306 -20.29 6.13 -7.91
N PHE A 307 -21.06 5.39 -8.71
CA PHE A 307 -21.11 5.54 -10.16
C PHE A 307 -22.48 6.02 -10.66
N TYR A 308 -22.95 7.16 -10.15
CA TYR A 308 -24.31 7.65 -10.44
C TYR A 308 -24.36 8.97 -11.21
N SER A 309 -23.30 9.79 -11.21
CA SER A 309 -23.36 11.14 -11.79
C SER A 309 -23.44 11.07 -13.32
N PRO A 310 -24.17 11.99 -13.99
CA PRO A 310 -24.36 11.94 -15.45
C PRO A 310 -23.06 11.84 -16.25
N ASP A 311 -22.04 12.60 -15.86
CA ASP A 311 -20.72 12.59 -16.51
C ASP A 311 -20.02 11.24 -16.33
N VAL A 312 -20.13 10.62 -15.15
CA VAL A 312 -19.62 9.27 -14.89
C VAL A 312 -20.30 8.22 -15.77
N LEU A 313 -21.62 8.30 -15.93
CA LEU A 313 -22.35 7.38 -16.79
C LEU A 313 -22.00 7.58 -18.27
N GLN A 314 -21.82 8.83 -18.70
CA GLN A 314 -21.42 9.16 -20.08
C GLN A 314 -20.03 8.64 -20.39
N ASP A 315 -19.07 8.85 -19.50
CA ASP A 315 -17.70 8.41 -19.72
C ASP A 315 -17.55 6.89 -19.68
N ALA A 316 -18.29 6.21 -18.79
CA ALA A 316 -18.35 4.76 -18.78
C ALA A 316 -18.84 4.21 -20.14
N LYS A 317 -19.88 4.83 -20.73
CA LYS A 317 -20.34 4.50 -22.09
C LYS A 317 -19.26 4.79 -23.14
N TYR A 318 -18.63 5.96 -23.07
CA TYR A 318 -17.60 6.38 -24.02
C TYR A 318 -16.42 5.41 -24.03
N PHE A 319 -15.78 5.17 -22.89
CA PHE A 319 -14.62 4.28 -22.83
C PHE A 319 -14.96 2.82 -23.15
N THR A 320 -16.18 2.36 -22.83
CA THR A 320 -16.66 1.04 -23.28
C THR A 320 -16.78 0.98 -24.81
N SER A 321 -17.22 2.07 -25.46
CA SER A 321 -17.40 2.10 -26.91
C SER A 321 -16.10 2.05 -27.71
N LEU A 322 -14.97 2.38 -27.09
CA LEU A 322 -13.64 2.29 -27.72
C LEU A 322 -13.12 0.86 -27.83
N GLY A 323 -13.75 -0.10 -27.14
CA GLY A 323 -13.37 -1.51 -27.17
C GLY A 323 -12.49 -1.96 -25.99
N PRO A 324 -12.03 -3.22 -26.01
CA PRO A 324 -11.29 -3.82 -24.90
C PRO A 324 -10.01 -3.06 -24.51
N GLY A 325 -9.71 -3.02 -23.22
CA GLY A 325 -8.52 -2.36 -22.64
C GLY A 325 -8.66 -0.85 -22.43
N HIS A 326 -9.68 -0.20 -22.99
CA HIS A 326 -9.91 1.23 -22.78
C HIS A 326 -10.56 1.55 -21.42
N ALA A 327 -11.15 0.58 -20.73
CA ALA A 327 -11.88 0.82 -19.48
C ALA A 327 -10.99 1.35 -18.34
N ILE A 328 -9.68 1.12 -18.36
CA ILE A 328 -8.78 1.71 -17.35
C ILE A 328 -8.80 3.25 -17.39
N LYS A 329 -9.00 3.84 -18.58
CA LYS A 329 -9.03 5.29 -18.79
C LYS A 329 -10.17 5.95 -18.04
N PHE A 330 -11.29 5.25 -17.84
CA PHE A 330 -12.41 5.72 -17.03
C PHE A 330 -11.98 6.10 -15.60
N PHE A 331 -11.00 5.39 -15.04
CA PHE A 331 -10.54 5.61 -13.67
C PHE A 331 -9.56 6.79 -13.52
N SER A 332 -9.19 7.47 -14.60
CA SER A 332 -8.34 8.67 -14.58
C SER A 332 -8.93 9.82 -13.78
N ARG A 333 -10.25 9.82 -13.57
CA ARG A 333 -10.99 10.81 -12.78
C ARG A 333 -10.80 10.68 -11.27
N TYR A 334 -10.28 9.53 -10.81
CA TYR A 334 -10.20 9.20 -9.40
C TYR A 334 -8.75 9.20 -8.92
N ILE A 335 -8.44 9.92 -7.85
CA ILE A 335 -7.10 9.92 -7.24
C ILE A 335 -6.78 8.60 -6.51
N GLY A 336 -7.80 7.90 -6.00
CA GLY A 336 -7.66 6.55 -5.46
C GLY A 336 -8.23 5.50 -6.41
N GLU A 337 -7.66 5.42 -7.60
CA GLU A 337 -8.11 4.56 -8.70
C GLU A 337 -8.21 3.09 -8.28
N ASP A 338 -7.26 2.58 -7.48
CA ASP A 338 -7.23 1.15 -7.13
C ASP A 338 -8.44 0.75 -6.28
N ASN A 339 -8.88 1.63 -5.38
CA ASN A 339 -10.09 1.42 -4.60
C ASN A 339 -11.34 1.48 -5.50
N MET A 340 -11.36 2.41 -6.46
CA MET A 340 -12.48 2.54 -7.40
C MET A 340 -12.57 1.35 -8.35
N ILE A 341 -11.44 0.79 -8.77
CA ILE A 341 -11.37 -0.47 -9.52
C ILE A 341 -11.95 -1.61 -8.67
N GLY A 342 -11.53 -1.70 -7.40
CA GLY A 342 -12.07 -2.68 -6.45
C GLY A 342 -13.60 -2.57 -6.26
N ILE A 343 -14.12 -1.34 -6.11
CA ILE A 343 -15.55 -1.06 -6.02
C ILE A 343 -16.28 -1.41 -7.32
N CYS A 344 -15.74 -1.04 -8.48
CA CYS A 344 -16.33 -1.36 -9.77
C CYS A 344 -16.44 -2.88 -9.98
N LEU A 345 -15.36 -3.63 -9.72
CA LEU A 345 -15.39 -5.10 -9.78
C LEU A 345 -16.38 -5.69 -8.77
N TRP A 346 -16.50 -5.09 -7.58
CA TRP A 346 -17.46 -5.51 -6.57
C TRP A 346 -18.90 -5.28 -7.01
N GLU A 347 -19.30 -4.06 -7.36
CA GLU A 347 -20.68 -3.74 -7.71
C GLU A 347 -21.10 -4.37 -9.04
N ASN A 348 -20.22 -4.34 -10.03
CA ASN A 348 -20.59 -4.53 -11.43
C ASN A 348 -20.15 -5.87 -12.04
N ALA A 349 -19.29 -6.62 -11.33
CA ALA A 349 -18.76 -7.89 -11.82
C ALA A 349 -18.90 -9.05 -10.83
N MET A 350 -19.71 -8.87 -9.77
CA MET A 350 -19.87 -9.84 -8.67
C MET A 350 -18.51 -10.29 -8.09
N GLY A 351 -17.54 -9.40 -8.11
CA GLY A 351 -16.18 -9.66 -7.65
C GLY A 351 -16.03 -9.50 -6.14
N ARG A 352 -14.90 -9.98 -5.63
CA ARG A 352 -14.32 -9.64 -4.33
C ARG A 352 -12.80 -9.52 -4.47
N THR A 353 -12.18 -8.97 -3.43
CA THR A 353 -10.74 -9.01 -3.26
C THR A 353 -10.30 -10.37 -2.70
N GLY A 354 -9.06 -10.76 -2.99
CA GLY A 354 -8.37 -11.88 -2.35
C GLY A 354 -6.93 -11.50 -2.03
N MET A 355 -6.36 -12.06 -0.97
CA MET A 355 -4.96 -11.82 -0.60
C MET A 355 -4.14 -13.09 -0.76
N THR A 356 -2.88 -12.96 -1.14
CA THR A 356 -2.01 -14.14 -1.22
C THR A 356 -1.25 -14.40 0.06
N GLY A 357 -1.40 -13.63 1.13
CA GLY A 357 -0.61 -13.70 2.38
C GLY A 357 0.87 -13.38 2.18
N ASP A 358 1.19 -12.66 1.11
CA ASP A 358 2.51 -12.12 0.83
C ASP A 358 2.57 -10.65 1.22
N VAL A 359 3.80 -10.18 1.45
CA VAL A 359 4.08 -8.77 1.67
C VAL A 359 4.77 -8.19 0.44
N VAL A 360 4.45 -6.93 0.13
CA VAL A 360 5.21 -6.10 -0.80
C VAL A 360 5.77 -4.92 -0.04
N VAL A 361 6.97 -4.48 -0.39
CA VAL A 361 7.74 -3.54 0.43
C VAL A 361 8.12 -2.32 -0.39
N GLN A 362 7.74 -1.15 0.11
CA GLN A 362 8.14 0.13 -0.44
C GLN A 362 9.32 0.71 0.39
N PRO A 363 10.50 0.90 -0.20
CA PRO A 363 11.57 1.64 0.45
C PRO A 363 11.23 3.14 0.50
N LEU A 364 11.40 3.75 1.67
CA LEU A 364 11.18 5.18 1.91
C LEU A 364 12.52 5.85 2.19
N SER A 365 12.88 6.87 1.40
CA SER A 365 14.05 7.70 1.70
C SER A 365 13.83 8.47 3.00
N GLY A 366 14.93 8.62 3.75
CA GLY A 366 14.98 9.37 4.99
C GLY A 366 15.73 10.71 4.88
N GLU A 367 16.21 11.12 3.70
CA GLU A 367 17.02 12.35 3.61
C GLU A 367 16.17 13.63 3.66
N ASP A 368 14.93 13.57 3.16
CA ASP A 368 13.97 14.69 3.12
C ASP A 368 12.55 14.30 3.59
N ASN A 369 12.44 13.45 4.63
CA ASN A 369 11.14 12.95 5.11
C ASN A 369 10.92 13.15 6.61
N GLY A 370 10.40 14.33 6.96
CA GLY A 370 10.07 14.74 8.33
C GLY A 370 8.68 14.33 8.80
N VAL A 371 8.38 14.62 10.08
CA VAL A 371 7.06 14.35 10.67
C VAL A 371 5.93 15.05 9.92
N ASN A 372 6.16 16.29 9.45
CA ASN A 372 5.15 17.04 8.70
C ASN A 372 4.80 16.36 7.38
N ASP A 373 5.79 15.84 6.65
CA ASP A 373 5.55 15.12 5.40
C ASP A 373 4.71 13.85 5.65
N TYR A 374 4.97 13.15 6.76
CA TYR A 374 4.13 12.03 7.22
C TYR A 374 2.70 12.48 7.53
N MET A 375 2.53 13.57 8.29
CA MET A 375 1.22 14.11 8.62
C MET A 375 0.45 14.51 7.36
N GLU A 376 1.08 15.22 6.43
CA GLU A 376 0.47 15.65 5.16
C GLU A 376 0.04 14.46 4.30
N ARG A 377 0.89 13.43 4.17
CA ARG A 377 0.52 12.18 3.48
C ARG A 377 -0.70 11.52 4.14
N ARG A 378 -0.72 11.40 5.46
CA ARG A 378 -1.84 10.79 6.19
C ARG A 378 -3.12 11.62 6.09
N VAL A 379 -3.02 12.94 6.22
CA VAL A 379 -4.15 13.88 6.07
C VAL A 379 -4.75 13.76 4.67
N ARG A 380 -3.92 13.75 3.63
CA ARG A 380 -4.35 13.59 2.24
C ARG A 380 -5.18 12.31 2.06
N TRP A 381 -4.64 11.16 2.48
CA TRP A 381 -5.33 9.88 2.32
C TRP A 381 -6.59 9.76 3.18
N LEU A 382 -6.60 10.38 4.37
CA LEU A 382 -7.81 10.46 5.19
C LEU A 382 -8.88 11.34 4.56
N ARG A 383 -8.51 12.46 3.94
CA ARG A 383 -9.44 13.31 3.18
C ARG A 383 -10.05 12.54 2.02
N VAL A 384 -9.26 11.78 1.27
CA VAL A 384 -9.78 10.89 0.22
C VAL A 384 -10.75 9.85 0.81
N ARG A 385 -10.38 9.18 1.91
CA ARG A 385 -11.22 8.16 2.56
C ARG A 385 -12.51 8.70 3.19
N LYS A 386 -12.51 9.96 3.65
CA LYS A 386 -13.71 10.65 4.15
C LYS A 386 -14.85 10.62 3.12
N TYR A 387 -14.54 10.70 1.84
CA TYR A 387 -15.54 10.58 0.78
C TYR A 387 -15.79 9.12 0.38
N MET A 388 -14.77 8.25 0.42
CA MET A 388 -14.93 6.84 -0.01
C MET A 388 -15.73 6.00 0.97
N VAL A 389 -15.44 6.15 2.26
CA VAL A 389 -15.96 5.32 3.35
C VAL A 389 -16.15 6.20 4.59
N LEU A 390 -17.09 7.15 4.53
CA LEU A 390 -17.28 8.17 5.55
C LEU A 390 -17.46 7.57 6.96
N ALA A 391 -18.34 6.58 7.13
CA ALA A 391 -18.60 5.97 8.43
C ALA A 391 -17.35 5.35 9.05
N ALA A 392 -16.58 4.58 8.27
CA ALA A 392 -15.32 3.99 8.74
C ALA A 392 -14.28 5.07 9.06
N THR A 393 -14.22 6.14 8.25
CA THR A 393 -13.29 7.26 8.46
C THR A 393 -13.64 8.03 9.73
N LEU A 394 -14.93 8.27 10.01
CA LEU A 394 -15.37 8.95 11.23
C LEU A 394 -15.03 8.16 12.50
N LEU A 395 -15.07 6.83 12.41
CA LEU A 395 -14.80 5.93 13.53
C LEU A 395 -13.30 5.58 13.68
N GLU A 396 -12.46 5.82 12.67
CA GLU A 396 -11.01 5.53 12.69
C GLU A 396 -10.29 5.94 13.98
N PRO A 397 -10.43 7.16 14.53
CA PRO A 397 -9.70 7.54 15.75
C PRO A 397 -10.09 6.68 16.96
N THR A 398 -11.32 6.17 17.01
CA THR A 398 -11.80 5.31 18.10
C THR A 398 -11.28 3.86 18.01
N THR A 399 -10.62 3.51 16.90
CA THR A 399 -9.98 2.21 16.68
C THR A 399 -8.50 2.21 17.08
N GLU A 400 -7.90 3.39 17.29
CA GLU A 400 -6.52 3.56 17.75
C GLU A 400 -6.41 3.34 19.27
N SER A 401 -5.23 2.92 19.73
CA SER A 401 -5.05 2.33 21.07
C SER A 401 -5.50 3.25 22.21
N ILE A 402 -5.18 4.55 22.11
CA ILE A 402 -5.43 5.51 23.19
C ILE A 402 -6.95 5.74 23.37
N LEU A 403 -7.67 6.11 22.31
CA LEU A 403 -9.10 6.39 22.40
C LEU A 403 -9.91 5.11 22.63
N CYS A 404 -9.55 4.01 21.97
CA CYS A 404 -10.14 2.70 22.24
C CYS A 404 -9.99 2.32 23.72
N GLY A 405 -8.78 2.46 24.26
CA GLY A 405 -8.48 2.22 25.67
C GLY A 405 -9.26 3.12 26.62
N LEU A 406 -9.43 4.41 26.29
CA LEU A 406 -10.24 5.33 27.09
C LEU A 406 -11.72 4.94 27.12
N TYR A 407 -12.29 4.51 25.99
CA TYR A 407 -13.68 4.05 25.91
C TYR A 407 -13.88 2.77 26.72
N GLY A 408 -13.00 1.78 26.54
CA GLY A 408 -13.03 0.55 27.32
C GLY A 408 -12.84 0.81 28.81
N ASN A 409 -11.94 1.72 29.18
CA ASN A 409 -11.70 2.08 30.57
C ASN A 409 -12.92 2.72 31.22
N PHE A 410 -13.52 3.72 30.56
CA PHE A 410 -14.73 4.38 31.04
C PHE A 410 -15.87 3.39 31.22
N ALA A 411 -16.08 2.53 30.22
CA ALA A 411 -17.12 1.53 30.21
C ALA A 411 -16.96 0.52 31.35
N ILE A 412 -15.79 -0.13 31.45
CA ILE A 412 -15.55 -1.17 32.46
C ILE A 412 -15.56 -0.58 33.88
N SER A 413 -14.94 0.59 34.07
CA SER A 413 -14.90 1.26 35.38
C SER A 413 -16.30 1.63 35.87
N THR A 414 -17.12 2.18 34.98
CA THR A 414 -18.48 2.63 35.31
C THR A 414 -19.44 1.46 35.55
N LEU A 415 -19.34 0.38 34.77
CA LEU A 415 -20.26 -0.75 34.85
C LEU A 415 -19.91 -1.75 35.96
N PHE A 416 -18.62 -1.99 36.22
CA PHE A 416 -18.18 -3.12 37.06
C PHE A 416 -17.37 -2.73 38.30
N LEU A 417 -16.77 -1.53 38.36
CA LEU A 417 -15.90 -1.11 39.48
C LEU A 417 -16.55 -0.08 40.42
N GLY A 418 -17.87 0.09 40.32
CA GLY A 418 -18.67 0.93 41.20
C GLY A 418 -19.16 2.23 40.56
N ALA A 419 -20.37 2.65 40.94
CA ALA A 419 -21.13 3.73 40.30
C ALA A 419 -20.45 5.11 40.25
N LYS A 420 -19.39 5.34 41.03
CA LYS A 420 -18.61 6.59 41.04
C LYS A 420 -17.32 6.51 40.21
N SER A 421 -16.82 5.31 39.89
CA SER A 421 -15.54 5.10 39.19
C SER A 421 -15.70 5.38 37.68
N ILE A 422 -15.15 6.50 37.19
CA ILE A 422 -15.16 6.85 35.74
C ILE A 422 -13.90 6.40 35.02
N PHE A 423 -12.81 6.18 35.76
CA PHE A 423 -11.52 5.84 35.20
C PHE A 423 -10.71 5.01 36.19
N ASN A 424 -10.04 3.98 35.70
CA ASN A 424 -9.13 3.15 36.47
C ASN A 424 -7.79 3.04 35.74
N TRP A 425 -6.75 3.69 36.27
CA TRP A 425 -5.44 3.72 35.62
C TRP A 425 -4.84 2.33 35.39
N LYS A 426 -5.09 1.35 36.28
CA LYS A 426 -4.57 -0.02 36.13
C LYS A 426 -5.18 -0.72 34.92
N LEU A 427 -6.48 -0.55 34.68
CA LEU A 427 -7.15 -1.09 33.49
C LEU A 427 -6.63 -0.45 32.20
N PHE A 428 -6.41 0.87 32.21
CA PHE A 428 -5.88 1.57 31.06
C PHE A 428 -4.45 1.11 30.75
N MET A 429 -3.60 1.02 31.78
CA MET A 429 -2.24 0.51 31.62
C MET A 429 -2.20 -0.94 31.14
N PHE A 430 -3.11 -1.79 31.61
CA PHE A 430 -3.24 -3.16 31.10
C PHE A 430 -3.59 -3.17 29.61
N HIS A 431 -4.62 -2.42 29.20
CA HIS A 431 -4.98 -2.28 27.79
C HIS A 431 -3.80 -1.82 26.93
N MET A 432 -3.15 -0.72 27.32
CA MET A 432 -2.01 -0.16 26.60
C MET A 432 -0.84 -1.15 26.52
N THR A 433 -0.55 -1.86 27.61
CA THR A 433 0.51 -2.88 27.64
C THR A 433 0.23 -4.01 26.67
N VAL A 434 -0.99 -4.55 26.65
CA VAL A 434 -1.37 -5.60 25.71
C VAL A 434 -1.27 -5.08 24.27
N TRP A 435 -1.76 -3.86 24.00
CA TRP A 435 -1.72 -3.27 22.66
C TRP A 435 -0.28 -3.10 22.16
N ILE A 436 0.61 -2.53 22.99
CA ILE A 436 2.04 -2.37 22.71
C ILE A 436 2.69 -3.72 22.38
N ILE A 437 2.45 -4.75 23.21
CA ILE A 437 3.00 -6.09 22.99
C ILE A 437 2.51 -6.65 21.66
N THR A 438 1.24 -6.49 21.33
CA THR A 438 0.67 -7.03 20.10
C THR A 438 1.22 -6.33 18.86
N ASP A 439 1.33 -5.00 18.89
CA ASP A 439 1.94 -4.23 17.80
C ASP A 439 3.41 -4.55 17.64
N TYR A 440 4.15 -4.73 18.74
CA TYR A 440 5.54 -5.14 18.72
C TYR A 440 5.70 -6.52 18.05
N ILE A 441 4.95 -7.52 18.51
CA ILE A 441 5.01 -8.87 17.94
C ILE A 441 4.62 -8.85 16.45
N GLN A 442 3.54 -8.15 16.10
CA GLN A 442 3.06 -8.04 14.72
C GLN A 442 4.11 -7.41 13.80
N PHE A 443 4.71 -6.30 14.23
CA PHE A 443 5.75 -5.60 13.50
C PHE A 443 6.88 -6.56 13.11
N TYR A 444 7.43 -7.31 14.07
CA TYR A 444 8.54 -8.22 13.79
C TYR A 444 8.13 -9.47 13.02
N VAL A 445 6.88 -9.94 13.13
CA VAL A 445 6.41 -11.03 12.26
C VAL A 445 6.33 -10.59 10.80
N LEU A 446 5.82 -9.38 10.54
CA LEU A 446 5.76 -8.83 9.18
C LEU A 446 7.16 -8.51 8.64
N LEU A 447 8.03 -7.92 9.48
CA LEU A 447 9.42 -7.64 9.10
C LEU A 447 10.17 -8.93 8.76
N ASN A 448 10.07 -9.95 9.62
CA ASN A 448 10.67 -11.25 9.33
C ASN A 448 10.06 -11.87 8.07
N SER A 449 8.75 -11.73 7.86
CA SER A 449 8.07 -12.19 6.64
C SER A 449 8.65 -11.54 5.40
N ALA A 450 8.97 -10.24 5.43
CA ALA A 450 9.65 -9.56 4.33
C ALA A 450 11.08 -10.10 4.15
N LEU A 451 11.85 -10.20 5.24
CA LEU A 451 13.25 -10.63 5.23
C LEU A 451 13.48 -12.10 4.88
N HIS A 452 12.46 -12.95 4.90
CA HIS A 452 12.60 -14.35 4.50
C HIS A 452 11.66 -14.73 3.37
N SER A 453 11.06 -13.73 2.72
CA SER A 453 10.13 -13.95 1.61
C SER A 453 10.83 -14.48 0.36
N ASP A 454 12.13 -14.21 0.22
CA ASP A 454 12.95 -14.52 -0.95
C ASP A 454 14.36 -15.00 -0.54
N VAL A 455 15.04 -15.73 -1.43
CA VAL A 455 16.45 -16.11 -1.31
C VAL A 455 17.35 -14.93 -1.69
N ASN A 456 16.97 -14.19 -2.73
CA ASN A 456 17.77 -13.11 -3.31
C ASN A 456 17.23 -11.74 -2.92
N LEU A 457 17.34 -11.40 -1.63
CA LEU A 457 16.90 -10.09 -1.13
C LEU A 457 17.84 -8.96 -1.61
N PRO A 458 17.28 -7.77 -1.90
CA PRO A 458 18.08 -6.60 -2.21
C PRO A 458 18.88 -6.12 -0.99
N ALA A 459 19.98 -5.41 -1.24
CA ALA A 459 20.93 -5.01 -0.19
C ALA A 459 20.29 -4.16 0.92
N TRP A 460 19.41 -3.23 0.56
CA TRP A 460 18.71 -2.37 1.52
C TRP A 460 17.78 -3.15 2.45
N LEU A 461 17.18 -4.25 1.98
CA LEU A 461 16.33 -5.12 2.79
C LEU A 461 17.19 -6.04 3.66
N LYS A 462 18.26 -6.61 3.13
CA LYS A 462 19.25 -7.40 3.91
C LYS A 462 19.84 -6.64 5.08
N LYS A 463 20.12 -5.33 4.92
CA LYS A 463 20.63 -4.49 6.02
C LYS A 463 19.69 -4.46 7.24
N GLN A 464 18.39 -4.72 7.05
CA GLN A 464 17.40 -4.78 8.13
C GLN A 464 17.49 -6.08 8.97
N GLU A 465 18.26 -7.09 8.54
CA GLU A 465 18.58 -8.27 9.34
C GLU A 465 19.52 -7.95 10.52
N SER A 466 20.18 -6.79 10.49
CA SER A 466 21.17 -6.43 11.51
C SER A 466 20.57 -6.46 12.93
N PRO A 467 21.15 -7.23 13.87
CA PRO A 467 20.64 -7.35 15.24
C PRO A 467 20.52 -6.01 15.97
N THR A 468 21.37 -5.03 15.63
CA THR A 468 21.34 -3.70 16.23
C THR A 468 20.16 -2.85 15.75
N VAL A 469 19.66 -3.08 14.54
CA VAL A 469 18.44 -2.46 14.00
C VAL A 469 17.20 -3.15 14.57
N GLN A 470 17.20 -4.48 14.57
CA GLN A 470 16.06 -5.27 15.05
C GLN A 470 15.84 -5.21 16.56
N LYS A 471 16.87 -5.07 17.40
CA LYS A 471 16.70 -5.23 18.86
C LYS A 471 16.48 -3.93 19.64
N SER A 472 16.47 -2.76 18.99
CA SER A 472 16.30 -1.49 19.70
C SER A 472 14.83 -1.23 20.06
N VAL A 473 14.35 -1.87 21.12
CA VAL A 473 12.99 -1.69 21.67
C VAL A 473 12.69 -0.22 21.93
N ALA A 474 13.67 0.55 22.43
CA ALA A 474 13.51 1.98 22.68
C ALA A 474 13.21 2.77 21.38
N ARG A 475 13.97 2.52 20.30
CA ARG A 475 13.73 3.20 19.01
C ARG A 475 12.37 2.83 18.43
N TRP A 476 12.02 1.55 18.45
CA TRP A 476 10.71 1.09 18.03
C TRP A 476 9.60 1.77 18.84
N PHE A 477 9.73 1.78 20.17
CA PHE A 477 8.73 2.36 21.08
C PHE A 477 8.58 3.87 20.85
N THR A 478 9.67 4.61 20.62
CA THR A 478 9.58 6.05 20.32
C THR A 478 8.82 6.34 19.02
N ALA A 479 9.02 5.54 17.97
CA ALA A 479 8.28 5.68 16.72
C ALA A 479 6.81 5.24 16.89
N TRP A 480 6.57 4.16 17.64
CA TRP A 480 5.23 3.68 17.98
C TRP A 480 4.43 4.74 18.74
N LEU A 481 5.02 5.30 19.79
CA LEU A 481 4.40 6.35 20.60
C LEU A 481 4.13 7.61 19.77
N GLY A 482 5.10 8.03 18.95
CA GLY A 482 4.92 9.16 18.04
C GLY A 482 3.72 8.96 17.08
N ARG A 483 3.58 7.75 16.51
CA ARG A 483 2.45 7.41 15.63
C ARG A 483 1.12 7.45 16.37
N GLU A 484 1.03 6.84 17.55
CA GLU A 484 -0.20 6.81 18.37
C GLU A 484 -0.63 8.22 18.80
N LEU A 485 0.31 9.07 19.22
CA LEU A 485 0.03 10.45 19.62
C LEU A 485 -0.43 11.32 18.44
N LEU A 486 0.10 11.09 17.23
CA LEU A 486 -0.25 11.85 16.03
C LEU A 486 -1.56 11.40 15.37
N ALA A 487 -2.07 10.20 15.67
CA ALA A 487 -3.23 9.63 14.98
C ALA A 487 -4.49 10.53 15.09
N LEU A 488 -4.84 10.98 16.30
CA LEU A 488 -5.99 11.85 16.51
C LEU A 488 -5.81 13.27 15.93
N PRO A 489 -4.69 13.99 16.17
CA PRO A 489 -4.43 15.28 15.52
C PRO A 489 -4.51 15.24 14.00
N ILE A 490 -3.89 14.22 13.38
CA ILE A 490 -3.94 14.01 11.92
C ILE A 490 -5.40 13.83 11.46
N TRP A 491 -6.19 13.03 12.18
CA TRP A 491 -7.59 12.83 11.86
C TRP A 491 -8.40 14.12 11.95
N ILE A 492 -8.23 14.92 13.01
CA ILE A 492 -8.91 16.20 13.18
C ILE A 492 -8.59 17.14 12.00
N GLN A 493 -7.30 17.28 11.66
CA GLN A 493 -6.85 18.11 10.54
C GLN A 493 -7.40 17.64 9.19
N ALA A 494 -7.53 16.32 9.00
CA ALA A 494 -8.13 15.74 7.81
C ALA A 494 -9.62 16.05 7.71
N MET A 495 -10.35 15.92 8.82
CA MET A 495 -11.81 16.12 8.85
C MET A 495 -12.23 17.58 8.64
N ILE A 496 -11.44 18.54 9.12
CA ILE A 496 -11.69 19.98 8.93
C ILE A 496 -11.47 20.40 7.46
N GLY A 497 -10.52 19.78 6.76
CA GLY A 497 -10.19 20.13 5.37
C GLY A 497 -11.00 19.37 4.32
N HIS A 498 -10.97 19.90 3.10
CA HIS A 498 -11.63 19.31 1.92
C HIS A 498 -10.70 19.23 0.69
N GLU A 499 -9.63 20.01 0.67
CA GLU A 499 -8.67 20.07 -0.43
C GLU A 499 -7.53 19.07 -0.23
N ILE A 500 -6.97 18.55 -1.31
CA ILE A 500 -5.79 17.70 -1.29
C ILE A 500 -4.75 18.28 -2.23
N ASP A 501 -3.49 18.31 -1.81
CA ASP A 501 -2.38 18.52 -2.74
C ASP A 501 -2.00 17.19 -3.38
N TRP A 502 -1.97 17.15 -4.72
CA TRP A 502 -1.48 16.01 -5.48
C TRP A 502 -0.43 16.46 -6.50
N ARG A 503 0.82 16.03 -6.28
CA ARG A 503 1.99 16.40 -7.10
C ARG A 503 2.17 17.92 -7.24
N GLY A 504 1.94 18.66 -6.16
CA GLY A 504 2.11 20.12 -6.10
C GLY A 504 0.96 20.91 -6.71
N ARG A 505 -0.21 20.28 -6.92
CA ARG A 505 -1.41 20.94 -7.42
C ARG A 505 -2.59 20.70 -6.47
N PRO A 506 -3.43 21.71 -6.21
CA PRO A 506 -4.58 21.57 -5.35
C PRO A 506 -5.75 20.92 -6.09
N PHE A 507 -6.41 19.97 -5.42
CA PHE A 507 -7.63 19.31 -5.91
C PHE A 507 -8.71 19.30 -4.84
N LYS A 508 -9.96 19.27 -5.31
CA LYS A 508 -11.16 18.99 -4.51
C LYS A 508 -11.73 17.63 -4.90
N ILE A 509 -12.08 16.83 -3.90
CA ILE A 509 -12.78 15.56 -4.09
C ILE A 509 -14.30 15.78 -4.01
N LYS A 510 -15.02 15.36 -5.06
CA LYS A 510 -16.49 15.39 -5.12
C LYS A 510 -17.12 14.21 -4.37
N GLN A 511 -18.43 14.26 -4.16
CA GLN A 511 -19.16 13.18 -3.47
C GLN A 511 -19.12 11.85 -4.21
N ASP A 512 -19.06 11.89 -5.55
CA ASP A 512 -18.89 10.72 -6.41
C ASP A 512 -17.41 10.29 -6.55
N LEU A 513 -16.52 10.84 -5.72
CA LEU A 513 -15.08 10.58 -5.65
C LEU A 513 -14.23 11.11 -6.81
N THR A 514 -14.86 11.75 -7.80
CA THR A 514 -14.12 12.41 -8.87
C THR A 514 -13.30 13.57 -8.32
N ALA A 515 -12.12 13.80 -8.90
CA ALA A 515 -11.25 14.90 -8.54
C ALA A 515 -11.39 16.06 -9.53
N GLU A 516 -11.36 17.27 -9.00
CA GLU A 516 -11.38 18.52 -9.76
C GLU A 516 -10.20 19.38 -9.29
N GLU A 517 -9.36 19.81 -10.24
CA GLU A 517 -8.24 20.73 -9.98
C GLU A 517 -8.80 22.12 -9.63
N LEU A 518 -8.22 22.78 -8.63
CA LEU A 518 -8.67 24.09 -8.11
C LEU A 518 -7.95 25.29 -8.73
#